data_AF-A0A0N5CIF7-F1
#
_entry.id   AF-A0A0N5CIF7-F1
#
_cell.length_a   1.000
_cell.length_b   1.000
_cell.length_c   1.000
_cell.angle_alpha   90.00
_cell.angle_beta   90.00
_cell.angle_gamma   90.00
#
_symmetry.space_group_name_H-M   'P 1'
#
loop_
_entity.id
_entity.type
_entity.pdbx_description
1 polymer ?
#
loop_
_entity_poly.entity_id
_entity_poly.type
_entity_poly.pdbx_seq_one_letter_code
_entity_poly.pdbx_strand_id
1 'polypeptide(L)'
;MYFIVTVLALVELSIYSQGTTHEHLFPDIPKNLETGTFPYDITIYSRSDVVAVKCPTTGYHHNSEISYFYRNDDYILYKPLPKAIIGWKKIKTLDYRKIRTLFCGETEIYKTVNGTSIHFGATRWEYTITWKDNPDPNKLAIEGKEYAYSESIPEKCGLSIEDLIILQIKRDGQPHNLDISKTEEVSDELLFYFFKKPNETDELNYMYVEPCLVLDAFNFCPQITILDLEHTTVQYKGYQILAFKLNEDKETTFNIALNLQIGGRSLGYYNKDNVAITRMLNFKNTIDYAPMYSDYSDSTFTIFGYELVQLEYYCKDEEIETPRSRLLFFGPKDDNLQLEERIYRYYD
;
A
#
# COMPACT_ATOMS: atom_id res chain seq x y z
N MET A 1 54.66 9.57 19.78
CA MET A 1 53.20 9.76 19.60
C MET A 1 52.73 9.74 18.14
N TYR A 2 53.62 9.80 17.13
CA TYR A 2 53.23 9.66 15.72
C TYR A 2 53.08 8.20 15.25
N PHE A 3 53.87 7.28 15.80
CA PHE A 3 53.83 5.86 15.42
C PHE A 3 52.50 5.16 15.75
N ILE A 4 51.86 5.51 16.86
CA ILE A 4 50.58 4.90 17.28
C ILE A 4 49.46 5.29 16.31
N VAL A 5 49.43 6.54 15.84
CA VAL A 5 48.41 7.04 14.91
C VAL A 5 48.54 6.38 13.54
N THR A 6 49.77 6.20 13.03
CA THR A 6 50.01 5.48 11.78
C THR A 6 49.66 3.99 11.87
N VAL A 7 49.91 3.33 13.01
CA VAL A 7 49.56 1.92 13.18
C VAL A 7 48.04 1.74 13.28
N LEU A 8 47.32 2.64 13.97
CA LEU A 8 45.85 2.62 14.00
C LEU A 8 45.23 2.87 12.62
N ALA A 9 45.75 3.84 11.85
CA ALA A 9 45.29 4.08 10.49
C ALA A 9 45.55 2.88 9.56
N LEU A 10 46.69 2.20 9.71
CA LEU A 10 46.97 0.97 8.96
C LEU A 10 46.11 -0.21 9.41
N VAL A 11 45.71 -0.29 10.69
CA VAL A 11 44.79 -1.32 11.18
C VAL A 11 43.39 -1.10 10.59
N GLU A 12 42.85 0.13 10.61
CA GLU A 12 41.58 0.46 9.95
C GLU A 12 41.63 0.19 8.45
N LEU A 13 42.71 0.57 7.76
CA LEU A 13 42.92 0.27 6.33
C LEU A 13 43.06 -1.24 6.07
N SER A 14 43.66 -2.01 6.99
CA SER A 14 43.78 -3.46 6.84
C SER A 14 42.46 -4.20 7.06
N ILE A 15 41.58 -3.67 7.92
CA ILE A 15 40.20 -4.16 8.10
C ILE A 15 39.37 -3.85 6.84
N TYR A 16 39.59 -2.69 6.20
CA TYR A 16 38.97 -2.34 4.91
C TYR A 16 39.62 -3.01 3.68
N SER A 17 40.86 -3.52 3.80
CA SER A 17 41.65 -4.13 2.71
C SER A 17 41.51 -5.64 2.63
N GLN A 18 40.95 -6.31 3.64
CA GLN A 18 40.46 -7.67 3.44
C GLN A 18 39.24 -7.56 2.53
N GLY A 19 39.34 -8.09 1.30
CA GLY A 19 38.24 -8.07 0.32
C GLY A 19 36.94 -8.44 1.02
N THR A 20 36.03 -7.47 1.13
CA THR A 20 34.87 -7.56 2.03
C THR A 20 33.89 -8.57 1.46
N THR A 21 33.97 -9.82 1.92
CA THR A 21 32.96 -10.83 1.63
C THR A 21 31.69 -10.47 2.39
N HIS A 22 30.54 -10.57 1.72
CA HIS A 22 29.23 -10.30 2.30
C HIS A 22 28.61 -11.56 2.92
N GLU A 23 29.45 -12.51 3.37
CA GLU A 23 29.01 -13.79 3.96
C GLU A 23 28.15 -13.57 5.21
N HIS A 24 28.46 -12.55 6.01
CA HIS A 24 27.72 -12.19 7.22
C HIS A 24 26.26 -11.77 6.96
N LEU A 25 25.90 -11.42 5.72
CA LEU A 25 24.52 -11.11 5.35
C LEU A 25 23.68 -12.38 5.13
N PHE A 26 24.30 -13.53 4.90
CA PHE A 26 23.60 -14.80 4.75
C PHE A 26 24.34 -15.88 5.54
N PRO A 27 24.35 -15.77 6.87
CA PRO A 27 25.19 -16.61 7.74
C PRO A 27 24.83 -18.10 7.64
N ASP A 28 23.57 -18.41 7.29
CA ASP A 28 23.07 -19.77 7.18
C ASP A 28 23.44 -20.44 5.84
N ILE A 29 23.94 -19.66 4.87
CA ILE A 29 24.37 -20.17 3.57
C ILE A 29 25.86 -20.52 3.66
N PRO A 30 26.26 -21.76 3.32
CA PRO A 30 27.64 -22.16 3.47
C PRO A 30 28.60 -21.32 2.63
N LYS A 31 29.71 -20.92 3.26
CA LYS A 31 30.93 -20.57 2.55
C LYS A 31 31.22 -21.73 1.57
N ASN A 32 31.73 -21.56 0.37
CA ASN A 32 31.74 -22.60 -0.67
C ASN A 32 30.35 -23.03 -1.19
N LEU A 33 29.97 -22.40 -2.30
CA LEU A 33 28.74 -22.67 -3.05
C LEU A 33 28.88 -23.82 -4.05
N GLU A 34 30.06 -24.44 -4.17
CA GLU A 34 30.35 -25.49 -5.15
C GLU A 34 29.73 -26.84 -4.77
N THR A 35 29.39 -27.03 -3.49
CA THR A 35 28.97 -28.33 -2.94
C THR A 35 27.46 -28.57 -2.92
N GLY A 36 26.68 -27.95 -3.81
CA GLY A 36 25.28 -28.33 -4.05
C GLY A 36 24.31 -27.99 -2.92
N THR A 37 24.43 -26.79 -2.35
CA THR A 37 23.65 -26.31 -1.20
C THR A 37 22.29 -25.70 -1.53
N PHE A 38 21.96 -25.56 -2.81
CA PHE A 38 20.69 -24.99 -3.27
C PHE A 38 19.77 -26.07 -3.86
N PRO A 39 18.44 -25.92 -3.70
CA PRO A 39 17.76 -24.84 -2.99
C PRO A 39 17.96 -24.92 -1.46
N TYR A 40 18.02 -23.76 -0.80
CA TYR A 40 18.24 -23.65 0.65
C TYR A 40 16.90 -23.56 1.39
N ASP A 41 16.73 -24.32 2.47
CA ASP A 41 15.47 -24.39 3.21
C ASP A 41 15.28 -23.17 4.14
N ILE A 42 14.15 -22.47 3.99
CA ILE A 42 13.72 -21.40 4.89
C ILE A 42 12.37 -21.78 5.50
N THR A 43 12.26 -21.62 6.82
CA THR A 43 10.99 -21.75 7.54
C THR A 43 10.47 -20.37 7.95
N ILE A 44 9.24 -20.06 7.55
CA ILE A 44 8.53 -18.83 7.90
C ILE A 44 7.58 -19.12 9.08
N TYR A 45 7.70 -18.32 10.13
CA TYR A 45 6.87 -18.35 11.33
C TYR A 45 5.95 -17.12 11.33
N SER A 46 5.18 -17.00 10.24
CA SER A 46 4.32 -15.85 10.01
C SER A 46 2.85 -16.24 9.96
N ARG A 47 2.02 -15.43 10.62
CA ARG A 47 0.56 -15.48 10.45
C ARG A 47 0.11 -14.86 9.12
N SER A 48 0.99 -14.14 8.42
CA SER A 48 0.71 -13.58 7.11
C SER A 48 1.00 -14.59 6.02
N ASP A 49 0.12 -14.62 5.03
CA ASP A 49 0.25 -15.43 3.81
C ASP A 49 1.25 -14.79 2.84
N VAL A 50 1.68 -13.56 3.10
CA VAL A 50 2.62 -12.79 2.30
C VAL A 50 3.75 -12.29 3.17
N VAL A 51 4.99 -12.58 2.76
CA VAL A 51 6.19 -12.02 3.38
C VAL A 51 7.14 -11.51 2.31
N ALA A 52 8.13 -10.74 2.72
CA ALA A 52 9.26 -10.43 1.85
C ALA A 52 10.52 -11.16 2.31
N VAL A 53 11.11 -11.95 1.42
CA VAL A 53 12.31 -12.75 1.67
C VAL A 53 13.53 -12.00 1.15
N LYS A 54 14.59 -12.04 1.96
CA LYS A 54 15.87 -11.45 1.67
C LYS A 54 16.56 -12.21 0.53
N CYS A 55 16.98 -11.50 -0.51
CA CYS A 55 17.74 -12.03 -1.64
C CYS A 55 18.99 -11.18 -1.88
N PRO A 56 20.08 -11.76 -2.40
CA PRO A 56 21.17 -10.96 -2.93
C PRO A 56 20.74 -10.13 -4.14
N THR A 57 21.50 -9.09 -4.44
CA THR A 57 21.37 -8.33 -5.70
C THR A 57 22.73 -8.11 -6.37
N THR A 58 22.73 -7.35 -7.47
CA THR A 58 23.93 -7.03 -8.23
C THR A 58 24.98 -6.39 -7.33
N GLY A 59 26.22 -6.91 -7.38
CA GLY A 59 27.32 -6.49 -6.51
C GLY A 59 27.44 -7.28 -5.20
N TYR A 60 26.58 -8.26 -4.95
CA TYR A 60 26.77 -9.19 -3.85
C TYR A 60 27.92 -10.16 -4.12
N HIS A 61 28.85 -10.27 -3.16
CA HIS A 61 29.99 -11.19 -3.19
C HIS A 61 29.92 -12.11 -1.98
N HIS A 62 29.64 -13.40 -2.22
CA HIS A 62 29.46 -14.33 -1.11
C HIS A 62 30.80 -14.72 -0.47
N ASN A 63 31.74 -15.30 -1.24
CA ASN A 63 32.98 -15.88 -0.71
C ASN A 63 34.26 -15.60 -1.50
N SER A 64 34.16 -15.15 -2.76
CA SER A 64 35.33 -14.86 -3.60
C SER A 64 35.42 -13.36 -3.88
N GLU A 65 36.64 -12.86 -4.06
CA GLU A 65 36.89 -11.50 -4.55
C GLU A 65 36.32 -11.29 -5.98
N ILE A 66 36.01 -12.38 -6.69
CA ILE A 66 35.45 -12.37 -8.05
C ILE A 66 34.28 -13.36 -8.11
N SER A 67 33.12 -12.92 -7.62
CA SER A 67 31.82 -13.56 -7.91
C SER A 67 30.87 -12.52 -8.44
N TYR A 68 30.03 -12.87 -9.42
CA TYR A 68 29.00 -11.95 -9.92
C TYR A 68 27.63 -12.53 -9.64
N PHE A 69 26.78 -11.73 -9.00
CA PHE A 69 25.38 -12.07 -8.79
C PHE A 69 24.49 -11.39 -9.83
N TYR A 70 23.78 -12.21 -10.60
CA TYR A 70 22.77 -11.80 -11.56
C TYR A 70 21.40 -11.92 -10.90
N ARG A 71 20.86 -10.78 -10.47
CA ARG A 71 19.54 -10.73 -9.84
C ARG A 71 18.45 -11.10 -10.84
N ASN A 72 17.52 -11.95 -10.41
CA ASN A 72 16.23 -12.08 -11.07
C ASN A 72 15.28 -10.99 -10.56
N ASP A 73 14.68 -10.21 -11.45
CA ASP A 73 13.81 -9.07 -11.10
C ASP A 73 12.35 -9.45 -10.80
N ASP A 74 11.99 -10.74 -10.91
CA ASP A 74 10.63 -11.18 -10.63
C ASP A 74 10.35 -11.09 -9.14
N TYR A 75 9.11 -10.67 -8.83
CA TYR A 75 8.58 -10.58 -7.47
C TYR A 75 9.39 -9.67 -6.53
N ILE A 76 10.10 -8.66 -7.04
CA ILE A 76 10.71 -7.64 -6.16
C ILE A 76 9.63 -6.92 -5.34
N LEU A 77 9.89 -6.71 -4.05
CA LEU A 77 9.03 -5.91 -3.18
C LEU A 77 9.16 -4.42 -3.55
N TYR A 78 10.41 -3.95 -3.69
CA TYR A 78 10.75 -2.61 -4.16
C TYR A 78 12.09 -2.63 -4.87
N LYS A 79 12.35 -1.62 -5.71
CA LYS A 79 13.61 -1.49 -6.43
C LYS A 79 14.75 -1.21 -5.45
N PRO A 80 15.79 -2.06 -5.37
CA PRO A 80 16.96 -1.79 -4.52
C PRO A 80 17.67 -0.51 -4.96
N LEU A 81 18.32 0.17 -4.01
CA LEU A 81 19.17 1.33 -4.32
C LEU A 81 20.36 0.88 -5.19
N PRO A 82 20.96 1.76 -6.02
CA PRO A 82 22.04 1.37 -6.95
C PRO A 82 23.26 0.71 -6.32
N LYS A 83 23.51 0.92 -5.03
CA LYS A 83 24.63 0.32 -4.26
C LYS A 83 24.18 -0.73 -3.25
N ALA A 84 22.87 -0.99 -3.15
CA ALA A 84 22.38 -2.04 -2.28
C ALA A 84 22.87 -3.39 -2.81
N ILE A 85 23.33 -4.24 -1.90
CA ILE A 85 23.76 -5.62 -2.18
C ILE A 85 22.72 -6.65 -1.75
N ILE A 86 21.66 -6.18 -1.07
CA ILE A 86 20.48 -6.93 -0.68
C ILE A 86 19.26 -6.35 -1.41
N GLY A 87 18.37 -7.24 -1.81
CA GLY A 87 17.02 -6.94 -2.24
C GLY A 87 16.01 -7.78 -1.48
N TRP A 88 14.74 -7.39 -1.56
CA TRP A 88 13.65 -8.09 -0.90
C TRP A 88 12.63 -8.51 -1.95
N LYS A 89 12.24 -9.78 -1.92
CA LYS A 89 11.26 -10.34 -2.85
C LYS A 89 10.01 -10.77 -2.11
N LYS A 90 8.86 -10.35 -2.59
CA LYS A 90 7.55 -10.76 -2.04
C LYS A 90 7.22 -12.18 -2.47
N ILE A 91 6.69 -12.96 -1.55
CA ILE A 91 6.19 -14.31 -1.82
C ILE A 91 4.86 -14.52 -1.10
N LYS A 92 3.95 -15.22 -1.76
CA LYS A 92 2.61 -15.54 -1.23
C LYS A 92 2.42 -17.05 -1.12
N THR A 93 1.73 -17.51 -0.09
CA THR A 93 1.21 -18.87 -0.02
C THR A 93 -0.29 -18.90 0.28
N LEU A 94 -1.05 -19.70 -0.47
CA LEU A 94 -2.47 -19.97 -0.16
C LEU A 94 -2.64 -21.28 0.64
N ASP A 95 -1.56 -22.05 0.80
CA ASP A 95 -1.56 -23.35 1.45
C ASP A 95 -0.22 -23.54 2.16
N TYR A 96 -0.22 -23.37 3.47
CA TYR A 96 0.99 -23.47 4.31
C TYR A 96 1.66 -24.85 4.26
N ARG A 97 0.91 -25.88 3.86
CA ARG A 97 1.44 -27.25 3.71
C ARG A 97 2.23 -27.42 2.43
N LYS A 98 2.08 -26.50 1.47
CA LYS A 98 2.83 -26.54 0.22
C LYS A 98 4.17 -25.84 0.38
N ILE A 99 5.19 -26.54 -0.08
CA ILE A 99 6.50 -25.97 -0.31
C ILE A 99 6.40 -24.94 -1.45
N ARG A 100 7.09 -23.82 -1.28
CA ARG A 100 7.28 -22.80 -2.32
C ARG A 100 8.74 -22.70 -2.69
N THR A 101 9.02 -22.40 -3.94
CA THR A 101 10.38 -22.13 -4.39
C THR A 101 10.49 -20.66 -4.75
N LEU A 102 11.53 -20.00 -4.26
CA LEU A 102 11.86 -18.62 -4.62
C LEU A 102 13.22 -18.57 -5.28
N PHE A 103 13.26 -18.05 -6.49
CA PHE A 103 14.51 -17.83 -7.22
C PHE A 103 14.97 -16.38 -7.04
N CYS A 104 16.12 -16.18 -6.41
CA CYS A 104 16.72 -14.86 -6.23
C CYS A 104 17.56 -14.43 -7.44
N GLY A 105 18.20 -15.38 -8.12
CA GLY A 105 19.13 -15.12 -9.21
C GLY A 105 20.21 -16.19 -9.34
N GLU A 106 21.23 -15.91 -10.15
CA GLU A 106 22.35 -16.82 -10.38
C GLU A 106 23.65 -16.16 -9.90
N THR A 107 24.54 -16.96 -9.34
CA THR A 107 25.88 -16.51 -8.96
C THR A 107 26.93 -17.24 -9.79
N GLU A 108 27.76 -16.48 -10.48
CA GLU A 108 28.94 -16.99 -11.16
C GLU A 108 30.14 -16.90 -10.22
N ILE A 109 30.89 -18.00 -10.16
CA ILE A 109 32.04 -18.19 -9.27
C ILE A 109 33.28 -18.25 -10.14
N TYR A 110 34.23 -17.36 -9.88
CA TYR A 110 35.53 -17.38 -10.52
C TYR A 110 36.62 -17.73 -9.51
N LYS A 111 37.65 -18.42 -9.97
CA LYS A 111 38.86 -18.71 -9.20
C LYS A 111 40.07 -18.11 -9.89
N THR A 112 40.94 -17.50 -9.11
CA THR A 112 42.25 -17.07 -9.60
C THR A 112 43.20 -18.25 -9.63
N VAL A 113 43.56 -18.69 -10.84
CA VAL A 113 44.56 -19.75 -11.07
C VAL A 113 45.73 -19.12 -11.82
N ASN A 114 46.92 -19.16 -11.23
CA ASN A 114 48.14 -18.57 -11.81
C ASN A 114 48.00 -17.08 -12.19
N GLY A 115 47.25 -16.29 -11.40
CA GLY A 115 47.03 -14.86 -11.65
C GLY A 115 45.94 -14.54 -12.68
N THR A 116 45.32 -15.56 -13.29
CA THR A 116 44.21 -15.39 -14.22
C THR A 116 42.90 -15.80 -13.54
N SER A 117 41.88 -14.96 -13.66
CA SER A 117 40.52 -15.31 -13.23
C SER A 117 39.90 -16.28 -14.22
N ILE A 118 39.56 -17.49 -13.75
CA ILE A 118 38.94 -18.55 -14.55
C ILE A 118 37.53 -18.79 -14.01
N HIS A 119 36.55 -18.83 -14.91
CA HIS A 119 35.19 -19.22 -14.54
C HIS A 119 35.20 -20.66 -14.02
N PHE A 120 34.80 -20.83 -12.77
CA PHE A 120 34.81 -22.12 -12.09
C PHE A 120 33.44 -22.80 -12.13
N GLY A 121 32.36 -22.02 -12.06
CA GLY A 121 31.00 -22.55 -12.14
C GLY A 121 29.95 -21.49 -11.89
N ALA A 122 28.69 -21.87 -12.07
CA ALA A 122 27.54 -21.06 -11.72
C ALA A 122 26.60 -21.87 -10.82
N THR A 123 25.95 -21.22 -9.87
CA THR A 123 24.88 -21.84 -9.08
C THR A 123 23.65 -20.96 -9.01
N ARG A 124 22.49 -21.60 -8.91
CA ARG A 124 21.20 -20.94 -8.79
C ARG A 124 20.91 -20.67 -7.34
N TRP A 125 20.71 -19.40 -7.00
CA TRP A 125 20.35 -18.98 -5.66
C TRP A 125 18.84 -19.13 -5.49
N GLU A 126 18.45 -20.27 -4.93
CA GLU A 126 17.06 -20.69 -4.77
C GLU A 126 16.75 -21.01 -3.32
N TYR A 127 15.55 -20.68 -2.87
CA TYR A 127 15.05 -21.05 -1.56
C TYR A 127 13.87 -22.00 -1.66
N THR A 128 13.86 -23.01 -0.81
CA THR A 128 12.72 -23.88 -0.52
C THR A 128 12.05 -23.33 0.73
N ILE A 129 10.85 -22.79 0.60
CA ILE A 129 10.18 -22.05 1.65
C ILE A 129 8.98 -22.85 2.16
N THR A 130 8.91 -22.97 3.49
CA THR A 130 7.80 -23.62 4.20
C THR A 130 7.21 -22.67 5.23
N TRP A 131 5.89 -22.58 5.30
CA TRP A 131 5.20 -21.86 6.37
C TRP A 131 4.92 -22.83 7.51
N LYS A 132 5.31 -22.43 8.71
CA LYS A 132 5.05 -23.22 9.92
C LYS A 132 3.68 -22.92 10.49
N ASP A 133 3.34 -21.64 10.54
CA ASP A 133 2.06 -21.16 11.02
C ASP A 133 1.05 -21.15 9.87
N ASN A 134 -0.22 -21.45 10.18
CA ASN A 134 -1.30 -21.38 9.20
C ASN A 134 -1.67 -19.90 8.97
N PRO A 135 -1.43 -19.34 7.77
CA PRO A 135 -1.81 -17.98 7.50
C PRO A 135 -3.33 -17.79 7.50
N ASP A 136 -3.77 -16.67 8.03
CA ASP A 136 -5.17 -16.26 8.02
C ASP A 136 -5.27 -14.75 7.75
N PRO A 137 -5.18 -14.34 6.48
CA PRO A 137 -5.19 -12.92 6.14
C PRO A 137 -6.51 -12.24 6.50
N ASN A 138 -7.64 -12.96 6.48
CA ASN A 138 -8.93 -12.41 6.89
C ASN A 138 -8.94 -12.09 8.38
N LYS A 139 -8.42 -13.00 9.21
CA LYS A 139 -8.28 -12.73 10.64
C LYS A 139 -7.34 -11.56 10.91
N LEU A 140 -6.22 -11.47 10.18
CA LEU A 140 -5.31 -10.32 10.31
C LEU A 140 -5.99 -9.00 9.91
N ALA A 141 -6.79 -9.00 8.85
CA ALA A 141 -7.57 -7.82 8.44
C ALA A 141 -8.60 -7.40 9.50
N ILE A 142 -9.31 -8.38 10.09
CA ILE A 142 -10.24 -8.13 11.20
C ILE A 142 -9.51 -7.56 12.42
N GLU A 143 -8.36 -8.13 12.80
CA GLU A 143 -7.51 -7.63 13.89
C GLU A 143 -6.99 -6.20 13.60
N GLY A 144 -6.81 -5.83 12.33
CA GLY A 144 -6.29 -4.54 11.89
C GLY A 144 -7.35 -3.45 11.64
N LYS A 145 -8.64 -3.79 11.59
CA LYS A 145 -9.69 -2.90 11.07
C LYS A 145 -9.73 -1.51 11.73
N GLU A 146 -9.43 -1.43 13.02
CA GLU A 146 -9.44 -0.17 13.80
C GLU A 146 -8.52 0.92 13.21
N TYR A 147 -7.39 0.52 12.63
CA TYR A 147 -6.41 1.45 12.05
C TYR A 147 -6.87 2.06 10.73
N ALA A 148 -7.76 1.37 10.00
CA ALA A 148 -8.37 1.90 8.79
C ALA A 148 -9.38 3.01 9.12
N TYR A 149 -10.29 2.74 10.07
CA TYR A 149 -11.36 3.68 10.44
C TYR A 149 -10.85 4.96 11.10
N SER A 150 -9.88 4.82 11.99
CA SER A 150 -9.26 5.95 12.71
C SER A 150 -8.19 6.68 11.89
N GLU A 151 -7.96 6.25 10.64
CA GLU A 151 -6.91 6.78 9.75
C GLU A 151 -5.51 6.75 10.40
N SER A 152 -5.27 5.76 11.28
CA SER A 152 -4.10 5.65 12.16
C SER A 152 -3.11 4.56 11.74
N ILE A 153 -3.13 4.16 10.46
CA ILE A 153 -2.12 3.26 9.87
C ILE A 153 -0.68 3.69 10.24
N PRO A 154 -0.32 4.99 10.21
CA PRO A 154 1.00 5.43 10.65
C PRO A 154 1.35 5.10 12.10
N GLU A 155 0.37 5.07 13.00
CA GLU A 155 0.60 4.74 14.41
C GLU A 155 0.93 3.25 14.56
N LYS A 156 0.23 2.39 13.81
CA LYS A 156 0.49 0.94 13.80
C LYS A 156 1.84 0.59 13.20
N CYS A 157 2.15 1.18 12.05
CA CYS A 157 3.37 0.88 11.31
C CYS A 157 4.55 1.77 11.71
N GLY A 158 4.35 2.81 12.51
CA GLY A 158 5.41 3.72 12.96
C GLY A 158 6.09 4.50 11.83
N LEU A 159 5.45 4.63 10.67
CA LEU A 159 5.95 5.34 9.49
C LEU A 159 4.78 6.05 8.80
N SER A 160 5.06 7.15 8.09
CA SER A 160 4.02 7.80 7.27
C SER A 160 3.61 6.88 6.12
N ILE A 161 2.41 7.09 5.58
CA ILE A 161 1.87 6.26 4.49
C ILE A 161 2.76 6.33 3.24
N GLU A 162 3.39 7.47 2.98
CA GLU A 162 4.28 7.69 1.84
C GLU A 162 5.57 6.85 1.93
N ASP A 163 5.99 6.52 3.14
CA ASP A 163 7.20 5.72 3.41
C ASP A 163 6.90 4.21 3.47
N LEU A 164 5.62 3.82 3.42
CA LEU A 164 5.19 2.43 3.40
C LEU A 164 5.13 1.88 1.98
N ILE A 165 5.48 0.59 1.87
CA ILE A 165 5.24 -0.19 0.65
C ILE A 165 3.89 -0.87 0.80
N ILE A 166 2.96 -0.59 -0.12
CA ILE A 166 1.62 -1.16 -0.08
C ILE A 166 1.48 -2.18 -1.20
N LEU A 167 1.21 -3.44 -0.85
CA LEU A 167 0.81 -4.47 -1.80
C LEU A 167 -0.70 -4.57 -1.85
N GLN A 168 -1.26 -4.64 -3.05
CA GLN A 168 -2.66 -5.00 -3.29
C GLN A 168 -2.72 -6.43 -3.83
N ILE A 169 -3.64 -7.23 -3.30
CA ILE A 169 -3.80 -8.63 -3.67
C ILE A 169 -5.28 -8.97 -3.75
N LYS A 170 -5.73 -9.45 -4.91
CA LYS A 170 -7.02 -10.15 -5.02
C LYS A 170 -6.88 -11.51 -4.33
N ARG A 171 -7.91 -12.04 -3.68
CA ARG A 171 -7.82 -13.30 -2.89
C ARG A 171 -7.01 -14.42 -3.58
N ASP A 172 -7.22 -14.67 -4.87
CA ASP A 172 -6.48 -15.67 -5.65
C ASP A 172 -5.39 -15.11 -6.59
N GLY A 173 -5.16 -13.80 -6.54
CA GLY A 173 -4.21 -13.09 -7.39
C GLY A 173 -2.77 -13.13 -6.88
N GLN A 174 -1.86 -12.70 -7.76
CA GLN A 174 -0.48 -12.40 -7.41
C GLN A 174 -0.39 -11.04 -6.70
N PRO A 175 0.58 -10.83 -5.81
CA PRO A 175 0.76 -9.55 -5.13
C PRO A 175 1.32 -8.48 -6.08
N HIS A 176 0.59 -7.38 -6.22
CA HIS A 176 1.03 -6.22 -7.01
C HIS A 176 1.36 -5.05 -6.08
N ASN A 177 2.37 -4.26 -6.42
CA ASN A 177 2.59 -3.01 -5.71
C ASN A 177 1.46 -2.06 -6.12
N LEU A 178 0.80 -1.47 -5.14
CA LEU A 178 -0.20 -0.45 -5.40
C LEU A 178 0.49 0.78 -5.99
N ASP A 179 0.07 1.18 -7.19
CA ASP A 179 0.46 2.45 -7.79
C ASP A 179 -0.56 3.52 -7.39
N ILE A 180 -0.22 4.25 -6.34
CA ILE A 180 -1.09 5.27 -5.76
C ILE A 180 -1.25 6.50 -6.68
N SER A 181 -0.56 6.55 -7.83
CA SER A 181 -0.74 7.60 -8.84
C SER A 181 -1.88 7.33 -9.82
N LYS A 182 -2.45 6.12 -9.81
CA LYS A 182 -3.54 5.72 -10.70
C LYS A 182 -4.80 5.45 -9.91
N THR A 183 -5.89 6.06 -10.36
CA THR A 183 -7.23 5.75 -9.86
C THR A 183 -7.88 4.74 -10.81
N GLU A 184 -8.13 3.52 -10.32
CA GLU A 184 -8.79 2.45 -11.07
C GLU A 184 -10.06 2.01 -10.33
N GLU A 185 -10.90 1.18 -10.94
CA GLU A 185 -12.02 0.55 -10.24
C GLU A 185 -11.47 -0.55 -9.30
N VAL A 186 -11.87 -0.51 -8.03
CA VAL A 186 -11.34 -1.38 -6.97
C VAL A 186 -12.38 -2.46 -6.68
N SER A 187 -11.95 -3.72 -6.76
CA SER A 187 -12.80 -4.83 -6.33
C SER A 187 -12.89 -4.88 -4.80
N ASP A 188 -14.07 -5.22 -4.33
CA ASP A 188 -14.41 -5.58 -2.97
C ASP A 188 -13.55 -6.72 -2.37
N GLU A 189 -12.91 -7.56 -3.18
CA GLU A 189 -12.15 -8.72 -2.69
C GLU A 189 -10.64 -8.44 -2.55
N LEU A 190 -10.28 -7.17 -2.32
CA LEU A 190 -8.89 -6.72 -2.26
C LEU A 190 -8.39 -6.65 -0.82
N LEU A 191 -7.21 -7.24 -0.60
CA LEU A 191 -6.43 -7.12 0.62
C LEU A 191 -5.22 -6.22 0.37
N PHE A 192 -4.94 -5.35 1.32
CA PHE A 192 -3.80 -4.45 1.36
C PHE A 192 -2.80 -4.90 2.43
N TYR A 193 -1.53 -5.04 2.04
CA TYR A 193 -0.45 -5.43 2.94
C TYR A 193 0.56 -4.28 3.01
N PHE A 194 0.76 -3.77 4.23
CA PHE A 194 1.64 -2.63 4.48
C PHE A 194 2.98 -3.13 4.99
N PHE A 195 4.04 -2.81 4.26
CA PHE A 195 5.42 -3.15 4.62
C PHE A 195 6.20 -1.90 4.97
N LYS A 196 6.98 -1.99 6.04
CA LYS A 196 8.09 -1.06 6.25
C LYS A 196 9.23 -1.47 5.32
N LYS A 197 9.93 -0.49 4.77
CA LYS A 197 11.17 -0.78 4.06
C LYS A 197 12.20 -1.32 5.08
N PRO A 198 12.77 -2.53 4.88
CA PRO A 198 13.76 -3.08 5.79
C PRO A 198 14.98 -2.15 5.91
N ASN A 199 15.50 -2.02 7.13
CA ASN A 199 16.69 -1.25 7.44
C ASN A 199 17.93 -2.16 7.57
N GLU A 200 19.10 -1.58 7.86
CA GLU A 200 20.35 -2.35 8.02
C GLU A 200 20.29 -3.41 9.12
N THR A 201 19.54 -3.15 10.21
CA THR A 201 19.33 -4.13 11.29
C THR A 201 18.49 -5.30 10.81
N ASP A 202 17.45 -5.03 10.01
CA ASP A 202 16.61 -6.09 9.43
C ASP A 202 17.40 -6.94 8.44
N GLU A 203 18.21 -6.28 7.60
CA GLU A 203 19.12 -6.96 6.70
C GLU A 203 20.09 -7.85 7.48
N LEU A 204 20.69 -7.40 8.58
CA LEU A 204 21.65 -8.22 9.31
C LEU A 204 21.02 -9.42 10.04
N ASN A 205 19.79 -9.30 10.53
CA ASN A 205 19.22 -10.26 11.49
C ASN A 205 18.13 -11.16 10.93
N TYR A 206 17.48 -10.80 9.83
CA TYR A 206 16.30 -11.50 9.35
C TYR A 206 16.42 -11.97 7.90
N MET A 207 15.97 -13.21 7.67
CA MET A 207 15.84 -13.78 6.33
C MET A 207 14.52 -13.39 5.63
N TYR A 208 13.52 -12.99 6.41
CA TYR A 208 12.25 -12.49 5.91
C TYR A 208 11.67 -11.42 6.83
N VAL A 209 10.82 -10.57 6.27
CA VAL A 209 10.05 -9.57 7.01
C VAL A 209 8.56 -9.72 6.72
N GLU A 210 7.75 -9.44 7.73
CA GLU A 210 6.30 -9.50 7.67
C GLU A 210 5.71 -8.11 7.38
N PRO A 211 4.47 -8.03 6.86
CA PRO A 211 3.74 -6.78 6.85
C PRO A 211 3.46 -6.29 8.28
N CYS A 212 3.52 -4.99 8.51
CA CYS A 212 3.15 -4.38 9.79
C CYS A 212 1.62 -4.33 10.00
N LEU A 213 0.86 -4.37 8.91
CA LEU A 213 -0.59 -4.33 8.91
C LEU A 213 -1.14 -5.01 7.65
N VAL A 214 -2.26 -5.70 7.80
CA VAL A 214 -3.07 -6.24 6.71
C VAL A 214 -4.47 -5.67 6.87
N LEU A 215 -5.07 -5.17 5.79
CA LEU A 215 -6.43 -4.62 5.79
C LEU A 215 -7.20 -5.13 4.58
N ASP A 216 -8.49 -5.34 4.75
CA ASP A 216 -9.44 -5.58 3.68
C ASP A 216 -9.93 -4.22 3.13
N ALA A 217 -10.23 -4.16 1.84
CA ALA A 217 -10.85 -3.00 1.21
C ALA A 217 -12.13 -2.56 1.96
N PHE A 218 -12.91 -3.51 2.47
CA PHE A 218 -14.11 -3.22 3.28
C PHE A 218 -13.82 -2.58 4.64
N ASN A 219 -12.59 -2.68 5.16
CA ASN A 219 -12.22 -1.98 6.40
C ASN A 219 -12.11 -0.47 6.18
N PHE A 220 -11.95 -0.01 4.94
CA PHE A 220 -11.90 1.40 4.63
C PHE A 220 -13.30 1.96 4.42
N CYS A 221 -13.58 3.04 5.13
CA CYS A 221 -14.80 3.80 4.99
C CYS A 221 -14.61 4.80 3.83
N PRO A 222 -15.23 4.58 2.65
CA PRO A 222 -14.97 5.38 1.47
C PRO A 222 -15.50 6.81 1.62
N GLN A 223 -14.95 7.70 0.80
CA GLN A 223 -15.44 9.06 0.65
C GLN A 223 -16.39 9.19 -0.53
N ILE A 224 -17.56 9.76 -0.31
CA ILE A 224 -18.51 10.08 -1.36
C ILE A 224 -17.90 11.15 -2.27
N THR A 225 -17.84 10.86 -3.57
CA THR A 225 -17.30 11.75 -4.60
C THR A 225 -18.31 11.90 -5.74
N ILE A 226 -18.43 13.11 -6.30
CA ILE A 226 -19.19 13.36 -7.52
C ILE A 226 -18.21 13.38 -8.69
N LEU A 227 -18.45 12.55 -9.70
CA LEU A 227 -17.55 12.43 -10.86
C LEU A 227 -17.72 13.62 -11.82
N ASP A 228 -16.66 13.92 -12.56
CA ASP A 228 -16.63 14.87 -13.68
C ASP A 228 -17.05 16.32 -13.36
N LEU A 229 -17.02 16.70 -12.08
CA LEU A 229 -17.32 18.06 -11.64
C LEU A 229 -16.26 18.62 -10.70
N GLU A 230 -15.67 19.75 -11.10
CA GLU A 230 -14.85 20.55 -10.20
C GLU A 230 -15.73 21.21 -9.12
N HIS A 231 -15.20 21.26 -7.91
CA HIS A 231 -15.86 21.88 -6.79
C HIS A 231 -14.91 22.77 -6.01
N THR A 232 -15.50 23.66 -5.23
CA THR A 232 -14.81 24.44 -4.22
C THR A 232 -15.35 24.07 -2.86
N THR A 233 -14.49 24.09 -1.85
CA THR A 233 -14.93 23.87 -0.46
C THR A 233 -15.23 25.22 0.18
N VAL A 234 -16.45 25.38 0.70
CA VAL A 234 -16.92 26.61 1.33
C VAL A 234 -17.29 26.32 2.78
N GLN A 235 -16.88 27.20 3.69
CA GLN A 235 -17.33 27.17 5.09
C GLN A 235 -18.54 28.08 5.25
N TYR A 236 -19.67 27.53 5.69
CA TYR A 236 -20.92 28.28 5.85
C TYR A 236 -21.71 27.75 7.05
N LYS A 237 -22.06 28.64 7.99
CA LYS A 237 -22.82 28.31 9.22
C LYS A 237 -22.25 27.13 10.02
N GLY A 238 -20.93 26.97 10.04
CA GLY A 238 -20.26 25.87 10.73
C GLY A 238 -20.23 24.54 9.95
N TYR A 239 -20.78 24.51 8.74
CA TYR A 239 -20.72 23.37 7.83
C TYR A 239 -19.63 23.59 6.76
N GLN A 240 -18.94 22.50 6.42
CA GLN A 240 -18.10 22.42 5.24
C GLN A 240 -18.96 21.93 4.07
N ILE A 241 -19.10 22.76 3.03
CA ILE A 241 -19.97 22.50 1.88
C ILE A 241 -19.12 22.36 0.62
N LEU A 242 -19.34 21.31 -0.16
CA LEU A 242 -18.78 21.20 -1.50
C LEU A 242 -19.70 21.93 -2.48
N ALA A 243 -19.23 23.06 -3.00
CA ALA A 243 -19.97 23.90 -3.92
C ALA A 243 -19.59 23.60 -5.37
N PHE A 244 -20.60 23.25 -6.15
CA PHE A 244 -20.54 22.94 -7.58
C PHE A 244 -21.22 24.05 -8.37
N LYS A 245 -20.57 24.49 -9.44
CA LYS A 245 -21.07 25.57 -10.31
C LYS A 245 -21.76 24.98 -11.53
N LEU A 246 -23.04 25.30 -11.71
CA LEU A 246 -23.87 24.89 -12.82
C LEU A 246 -24.08 26.02 -13.82
N ASN A 247 -24.13 25.67 -15.10
CA ASN A 247 -24.36 26.63 -16.18
C ASN A 247 -25.84 27.02 -16.30
N GLU A 248 -26.76 26.13 -15.93
CA GLU A 248 -28.21 26.30 -16.15
C GLU A 248 -28.99 25.80 -14.92
N ASP A 249 -30.12 26.45 -14.64
CA ASP A 249 -31.10 26.05 -13.62
C ASP A 249 -32.07 25.02 -14.22
N LYS A 250 -31.60 23.77 -14.35
CA LYS A 250 -32.39 22.67 -14.94
C LYS A 250 -32.12 21.33 -14.27
N GLU A 251 -33.02 20.39 -14.51
CA GLU A 251 -32.84 18.99 -14.13
C GLU A 251 -31.51 18.45 -14.65
N THR A 252 -30.67 17.94 -13.74
CA THR A 252 -29.34 17.43 -14.05
C THR A 252 -29.03 16.19 -13.20
N THR A 253 -28.57 15.12 -13.86
CA THR A 253 -28.15 13.88 -13.21
C THR A 253 -26.64 13.82 -13.08
N PHE A 254 -26.15 13.42 -11.91
CA PHE A 254 -24.72 13.26 -11.62
C PHE A 254 -24.40 11.82 -11.25
N ASN A 255 -23.16 11.42 -11.54
CA ASN A 255 -22.62 10.14 -11.11
C ASN A 255 -21.99 10.29 -9.71
N ILE A 256 -22.38 9.41 -8.80
CA ILE A 256 -21.81 9.24 -7.47
C ILE A 256 -20.82 8.08 -7.54
N ALA A 257 -19.67 8.24 -6.90
CA ALA A 257 -18.74 7.15 -6.66
C ALA A 257 -18.26 7.15 -5.22
N LEU A 258 -18.06 5.95 -4.66
CA LEU A 258 -17.42 5.78 -3.36
C LEU A 258 -15.92 5.58 -3.59
N ASN A 259 -15.13 6.57 -3.18
CA ASN A 259 -13.70 6.62 -3.37
C ASN A 259 -12.99 6.06 -2.13
N LEU A 260 -12.32 4.93 -2.28
CA LEU A 260 -11.48 4.37 -1.22
C LEU A 260 -10.19 5.18 -1.15
N GLN A 261 -9.82 5.62 0.04
CA GLN A 261 -8.63 6.44 0.25
C GLN A 261 -7.71 5.88 1.33
N ILE A 262 -6.41 5.97 1.08
CA ILE A 262 -5.36 5.72 2.07
C ILE A 262 -4.43 6.94 2.06
N GLY A 263 -4.25 7.59 3.20
CA GLY A 263 -3.35 8.74 3.34
C GLY A 263 -3.72 9.91 2.43
N GLY A 264 -5.03 10.14 2.26
CA GLY A 264 -5.56 11.20 1.39
C GLY A 264 -5.41 10.93 -0.11
N ARG A 265 -4.95 9.74 -0.52
CA ARG A 265 -4.84 9.36 -1.93
C ARG A 265 -5.90 8.34 -2.29
N SER A 266 -6.49 8.53 -3.46
CA SER A 266 -7.49 7.60 -4.02
C SER A 266 -6.83 6.28 -4.42
N LEU A 267 -7.36 5.20 -3.88
CA LEU A 267 -7.05 3.84 -4.32
C LEU A 267 -7.92 3.41 -5.49
N GLY A 268 -9.05 4.08 -5.66
CA GLY A 268 -10.05 3.76 -6.67
C GLY A 268 -11.48 3.84 -6.18
N TYR A 269 -12.38 3.50 -7.10
CA TYR A 269 -13.83 3.63 -6.88
C TYR A 269 -14.50 2.27 -6.75
N TYR A 270 -15.56 2.21 -5.94
CA TYR A 270 -16.47 1.07 -5.85
C TYR A 270 -17.93 1.57 -5.87
N ASN A 271 -18.77 0.95 -6.69
CA ASN A 271 -20.14 1.41 -6.95
C ASN A 271 -21.17 0.28 -6.71
N LYS A 272 -21.17 -0.37 -5.54
CA LYS A 272 -22.17 -1.42 -5.26
C LYS A 272 -22.97 -1.23 -3.98
N ASP A 273 -22.91 -0.05 -3.37
CA ASP A 273 -23.66 0.24 -2.16
C ASP A 273 -24.48 1.52 -2.30
N ASN A 274 -25.66 1.50 -1.66
CA ASN A 274 -26.58 2.62 -1.64
C ASN A 274 -25.99 3.81 -0.88
N VAL A 275 -26.05 4.98 -1.50
CA VAL A 275 -25.87 6.28 -0.86
C VAL A 275 -27.24 6.88 -0.60
N ALA A 276 -27.49 7.27 0.64
CA ALA A 276 -28.71 8.01 1.00
C ALA A 276 -28.57 9.47 0.54
N ILE A 277 -29.57 9.96 -0.17
CA ILE A 277 -29.61 11.31 -0.71
C ILE A 277 -30.74 12.06 -0.03
N THR A 278 -30.42 13.10 0.72
CA THR A 278 -31.42 13.91 1.43
C THR A 278 -31.37 15.34 0.95
N ARG A 279 -32.53 15.88 0.55
CA ARG A 279 -32.65 17.30 0.20
C ARG A 279 -32.68 18.16 1.46
N MET A 280 -31.98 19.30 1.39
CA MET A 280 -31.76 20.17 2.54
C MET A 280 -32.34 21.56 2.29
N LEU A 281 -32.81 22.20 3.36
CA LEU A 281 -33.33 23.56 3.36
C LEU A 281 -32.34 24.50 4.05
N ASN A 282 -31.99 25.61 3.39
CA ASN A 282 -31.17 26.65 3.97
C ASN A 282 -32.05 27.72 4.63
N PHE A 283 -32.16 27.69 5.95
CA PHE A 283 -32.85 28.70 6.75
C PHE A 283 -31.90 29.79 7.20
N LYS A 284 -32.42 30.97 7.56
CA LYS A 284 -31.62 32.12 8.05
C LYS A 284 -30.48 31.76 9.01
N ASN A 285 -30.76 30.90 10.00
CA ASN A 285 -29.82 30.56 11.06
C ASN A 285 -29.28 29.12 10.99
N THR A 286 -29.89 28.24 10.20
CA THR A 286 -29.58 26.80 10.20
C THR A 286 -29.71 26.21 8.80
N ILE A 287 -29.14 25.03 8.62
CA ILE A 287 -29.51 24.15 7.52
C ILE A 287 -30.28 23.01 8.16
N ASP A 288 -31.46 22.69 7.64
CA ASP A 288 -32.33 21.64 8.20
C ASP A 288 -32.85 20.72 7.10
N TYR A 289 -33.32 19.54 7.49
CA TYR A 289 -33.81 18.52 6.59
C TYR A 289 -35.09 18.97 5.87
N ALA A 290 -35.25 18.59 4.60
CA ALA A 290 -36.55 18.60 3.93
C ALA A 290 -37.22 17.22 4.15
N PRO A 291 -38.18 17.08 5.10
CA PRO A 291 -38.62 15.78 5.62
C PRO A 291 -39.42 14.89 4.65
N MET A 292 -39.52 15.24 3.36
CA MET A 292 -40.32 14.49 2.36
C MET A 292 -39.52 13.90 1.19
N TYR A 293 -38.19 14.03 1.14
CA TYR A 293 -37.41 13.57 -0.04
C TYR A 293 -36.05 12.97 0.36
N SER A 294 -36.07 11.75 0.90
CA SER A 294 -34.89 10.88 0.98
C SER A 294 -34.95 9.85 -0.15
N ASP A 295 -33.95 9.84 -1.02
CA ASP A 295 -33.80 8.84 -2.08
C ASP A 295 -32.57 7.95 -1.79
N TYR A 296 -32.49 6.79 -2.43
CA TYR A 296 -31.34 5.90 -2.36
C TYR A 296 -30.86 5.59 -3.76
N SER A 297 -29.55 5.68 -3.98
CA SER A 297 -28.98 5.29 -5.26
C SER A 297 -27.60 4.70 -5.11
N ASP A 298 -27.32 3.71 -5.96
CA ASP A 298 -26.03 3.03 -6.03
C ASP A 298 -25.00 3.79 -6.88
N SER A 299 -25.43 4.72 -7.75
CA SER A 299 -24.52 5.30 -8.75
C SER A 299 -24.87 6.68 -9.26
N THR A 300 -26.11 7.15 -9.15
CA THR A 300 -26.51 8.45 -9.72
C THR A 300 -27.57 9.16 -8.90
N PHE A 301 -27.64 10.48 -8.98
CA PHE A 301 -28.77 11.24 -8.44
C PHE A 301 -29.09 12.43 -9.31
N THR A 302 -30.35 12.85 -9.26
CA THR A 302 -30.86 13.98 -10.03
C THR A 302 -31.27 15.11 -9.10
N ILE A 303 -30.83 16.32 -9.45
CA ILE A 303 -31.31 17.57 -8.85
C ILE A 303 -32.19 18.31 -9.86
N PHE A 304 -33.10 19.15 -9.39
CA PHE A 304 -33.99 19.97 -10.19
C PHE A 304 -33.58 21.44 -10.09
N GLY A 305 -32.54 21.82 -10.83
CA GLY A 305 -32.01 23.18 -10.79
C GLY A 305 -31.00 23.38 -9.68
N TYR A 306 -31.06 24.53 -9.00
CA TYR A 306 -30.16 24.82 -7.88
C TYR A 306 -30.65 24.22 -6.56
N GLU A 307 -29.87 23.31 -5.98
CA GLU A 307 -30.26 22.55 -4.79
C GLU A 307 -29.12 22.42 -3.77
N LEU A 308 -29.52 22.24 -2.51
CA LEU A 308 -28.66 21.80 -1.42
C LEU A 308 -29.03 20.35 -1.06
N VAL A 309 -28.06 19.45 -1.09
CA VAL A 309 -28.28 18.02 -0.83
C VAL A 309 -27.22 17.50 0.13
N GLN A 310 -27.62 16.59 1.01
CA GLN A 310 -26.74 15.83 1.89
C GLN A 310 -26.69 14.40 1.38
N LEU A 311 -25.49 13.94 1.03
CA LEU A 311 -25.23 12.54 0.73
C LEU A 311 -24.68 11.86 1.97
N GLU A 312 -25.20 10.68 2.29
CA GLU A 312 -24.75 9.88 3.44
C GLU A 312 -24.47 8.45 3.00
N TYR A 313 -23.30 7.96 3.39
CA TYR A 313 -22.90 6.58 3.21
C TYR A 313 -22.66 5.95 4.57
N TYR A 314 -23.29 4.81 4.83
CA TYR A 314 -23.13 4.08 6.08
C TYR A 314 -22.02 3.06 5.88
N CYS A 315 -20.89 3.30 6.54
CA CYS A 315 -19.78 2.37 6.49
C CYS A 315 -20.18 1.08 7.20
N LYS A 316 -20.21 -0.01 6.44
CA LYS A 316 -20.54 -1.35 6.93
C LYS A 316 -19.39 -1.86 7.80
N ASP A 317 -19.46 -1.61 9.10
CA ASP A 317 -18.79 -2.43 10.11
C ASP A 317 -19.85 -3.34 10.74
N GLU A 318 -19.49 -4.57 11.10
CA GLU A 318 -20.41 -5.55 11.71
C GLU A 318 -20.94 -5.08 13.09
N GLU A 319 -20.42 -3.97 13.63
CA GLU A 319 -20.70 -3.51 14.99
C GLU A 319 -21.15 -2.03 15.10
N ILE A 320 -20.79 -1.14 14.17
CA ILE A 320 -21.11 0.30 14.25
C ILE A 320 -21.35 0.91 12.86
N GLU A 321 -22.60 1.25 12.56
CA GLU A 321 -22.94 2.06 11.39
C GLU A 321 -22.59 3.53 11.65
N THR A 322 -21.39 3.95 11.25
CA THR A 322 -21.02 5.37 11.32
C THR A 322 -21.28 6.01 9.95
N PRO A 323 -22.21 6.98 9.84
CA PRO A 323 -22.46 7.66 8.57
C PRO A 323 -21.30 8.60 8.22
N ARG A 324 -20.84 8.53 6.98
CA ARG A 324 -20.04 9.59 6.35
C ARG A 324 -20.97 10.45 5.53
N SER A 325 -21.12 11.69 5.95
CA SER A 325 -21.96 12.66 5.25
C SER A 325 -21.13 13.71 4.50
N ARG A 326 -21.68 14.16 3.37
CA ARG A 326 -21.17 15.29 2.59
C ARG A 326 -22.33 16.20 2.22
N LEU A 327 -22.21 17.47 2.60
CA LEU A 327 -23.15 18.51 2.21
C LEU A 327 -22.69 19.14 0.91
N LEU A 328 -23.54 19.09 -0.11
CA LEU A 328 -23.25 19.54 -1.47
C LEU A 328 -24.22 20.66 -1.85
N PHE A 329 -23.69 21.73 -2.44
CA PHE A 329 -24.48 22.82 -2.98
C PHE A 329 -24.26 22.94 -4.49
N PHE A 330 -25.35 22.95 -5.24
CA PHE A 330 -25.37 23.10 -6.68
C PHE A 330 -25.93 24.49 -7.02
N GLY A 331 -25.07 25.41 -7.43
CA GLY A 331 -25.43 26.81 -7.60
C GLY A 331 -25.01 27.41 -8.95
N PRO A 332 -25.44 28.64 -9.26
CA PRO A 332 -25.11 29.33 -10.50
C PRO A 332 -23.61 29.59 -10.64
N LYS A 333 -23.09 29.49 -11.86
CA LYS A 333 -21.67 29.72 -12.18
C LYS A 333 -21.21 31.18 -12.04
N ASP A 334 -22.09 32.11 -12.42
CA ASP A 334 -21.81 33.54 -12.57
C ASP A 334 -22.00 34.35 -11.28
N ASP A 335 -22.50 33.73 -10.21
CA ASP A 335 -22.70 34.38 -8.92
C ASP A 335 -21.56 34.04 -7.96
N ASN A 336 -21.14 35.03 -7.17
CA ASN A 336 -20.18 34.83 -6.08
C ASN A 336 -20.87 34.09 -4.93
N LEU A 337 -21.16 32.79 -5.09
CA LEU A 337 -21.60 31.85 -4.06
C LEU A 337 -22.43 32.52 -2.94
N GLN A 338 -23.44 33.30 -3.32
CA GLN A 338 -24.35 33.87 -2.35
C GLN A 338 -25.37 32.78 -2.06
N LEU A 339 -25.10 31.98 -1.02
CA LEU A 339 -26.11 31.18 -0.32
C LEU A 339 -27.12 32.15 0.31
N GLU A 340 -27.88 32.85 -0.54
CA GLU A 340 -28.98 33.72 -0.13
C GLU A 340 -30.05 32.87 0.56
N GLU A 341 -30.83 33.48 1.44
CA GLU A 341 -32.06 32.91 2.00
C GLU A 341 -33.07 32.68 0.86
N ARG A 342 -32.89 31.62 0.09
CA ARG A 342 -33.84 31.23 -0.95
C ARG A 342 -34.62 30.02 -0.45
N ILE A 343 -35.85 30.31 -0.04
CA ILE A 343 -36.92 29.32 0.07
C ILE A 343 -37.18 28.84 -1.36
N TYR A 344 -36.58 27.73 -1.78
CA TYR A 344 -36.87 27.16 -3.09
C TYR A 344 -38.33 26.70 -3.13
N ARG A 345 -38.99 27.05 -4.24
CA ARG A 345 -40.42 26.87 -4.50
C ARG A 345 -40.73 25.38 -4.65
N TYR A 346 -41.76 24.94 -3.94
CA TYR A 346 -42.49 23.72 -4.26
C TYR A 346 -43.15 23.91 -5.63
N TYR A 347 -42.90 22.99 -6.56
CA TYR A 347 -43.79 22.78 -7.70
C TYR A 347 -44.79 21.67 -7.31
N ASP A 348 -46.07 21.97 -7.55
CA ASP A 348 -47.21 21.05 -7.44
C ASP A 348 -47.13 19.89 -8.44
#